data_AF-A0A0B2X077-F1
#
_entry.id   AF-A0A0B2X077-F1
#
_cell.length_a   1.000
_cell.length_b   1.000
_cell.length_c   1.000
_cell.angle_alpha   90.00
_cell.angle_beta   90.00
_cell.angle_gamma   90.00
#
_symmetry.space_group_name_H-M   'P 1'
#
loop_
_entity.id
_entity.type
_entity.pdbx_description
1 polymer ?
#
loop_
_entity_poly.entity_id
_entity_poly.type
_entity_poly.pdbx_seq_one_letter_code
_entity_poly.pdbx_strand_id
1 'polypeptide(L)'
;MLLPFLILPLALDICIDLAHPTSMGLGYPVAKLRYANSSRCGYCRTQGQSYSYYANATSLSPKFYQILLDRCWRRSGKLLYRPDQRRSCCPHYTIRLDSGRFKPSRDQRQTVNRFNKFVLGESYIKDAARLYPKSRKEVKKRDNEFCLVDRVHEAEYGKLQTPPEPAHKLVITLEDDDFTEEKYQVYDNYQRVVHKDPPEDRTPRAFKRFLCSSPLRREVMVTPDGQERSLGSYHQCYRLDGVLVAIGVLDLLPDCVSSVYFLYHESIHKQTPGKLGAMHEIALAKEEGYRWWYPGFYIHNCPKMKYKVDYSPQFILDPNSLGWDPLDETTLNLLDRKPFLSLSIERQKASTADSESRTSEHQGCNTSKVPNRGGPTRPRNSTVTGGRNNGEEQSEDGNEDGDSGSLFLSSMPGITCASDMEQVDLDHIALKVFPTGPLFETSDLLDWDSKSIMDWPGVKASVAELIAALGPDLKGLICLDMTREKKV
;
A
#
# COMPACT_ATOMS: atom_id res chain seq x y z
N MET A 1 48.78 9.63 4.29
CA MET A 1 48.47 9.64 5.74
C MET A 1 47.11 8.96 5.87
N LEU A 2 47.02 7.96 6.75
CA LEU A 2 46.07 6.84 6.77
C LEU A 2 44.59 7.22 6.48
N LEU A 3 43.99 6.64 5.42
CA LEU A 3 42.53 6.52 5.33
C LEU A 3 42.08 5.56 6.44
N PRO A 4 41.20 5.97 7.38
CA PRO A 4 40.57 5.01 8.25
C PRO A 4 39.64 4.15 7.39
N PHE A 5 39.78 2.83 7.49
CA PHE A 5 38.75 1.91 7.05
C PHE A 5 37.47 2.26 7.82
N LEU A 6 36.50 2.91 7.15
CA LEU A 6 35.15 3.06 7.66
C LEU A 6 34.54 1.66 7.76
N ILE A 7 34.65 1.07 8.94
CA ILE A 7 33.82 -0.04 9.37
C ILE A 7 32.37 0.48 9.36
N LEU A 8 31.48 -0.24 8.68
CA LEU A 8 30.04 0.03 8.53
C LEU A 8 29.44 0.77 9.74
N PRO A 9 28.53 1.75 9.55
CA PRO A 9 27.35 1.71 10.37
C PRO A 9 26.58 0.46 9.93
N LEU A 10 26.44 -0.51 10.84
CA LEU A 10 25.54 -1.67 10.77
C LEU A 10 24.05 -1.28 10.62
N ALA A 11 23.74 -0.07 10.14
CA ALA A 11 22.47 0.64 10.31
C ALA A 11 21.94 1.26 9.01
N LEU A 12 22.37 0.79 7.83
CA LEU A 12 21.74 1.20 6.58
C LEU A 12 20.46 0.39 6.34
N ASP A 13 19.36 1.12 6.22
CA ASP A 13 18.01 0.59 6.24
C ASP A 13 17.41 0.49 4.82
N ILE A 14 17.91 1.28 3.87
CA ILE A 14 17.52 1.21 2.45
C ILE A 14 18.72 1.45 1.52
N CYS A 15 18.74 0.77 0.39
CA CYS A 15 19.68 0.99 -0.72
C CYS A 15 18.88 1.39 -1.96
N ILE A 16 19.00 2.64 -2.40
CA ILE A 16 18.21 3.27 -3.46
C ILE A 16 19.06 3.44 -4.72
N ASP A 17 18.57 2.97 -5.86
CA ASP A 17 19.32 3.02 -7.10
C ASP A 17 19.25 4.40 -7.77
N LEU A 18 20.43 5.01 -7.95
CA LEU A 18 20.63 6.33 -8.55
C LEU A 18 21.13 6.30 -9.99
N ALA A 19 21.34 5.12 -10.61
CA ALA A 19 22.04 5.05 -11.89
C ALA A 19 21.36 5.92 -12.97
N HIS A 20 22.02 7.02 -13.35
CA HIS A 20 21.62 7.92 -14.43
C HIS A 20 21.65 7.19 -15.77
N PRO A 21 20.64 7.36 -16.63
CA PRO A 21 20.80 7.04 -18.03
C PRO A 21 21.05 8.30 -18.87
N THR A 22 22.26 8.42 -19.41
CA THR A 22 22.57 9.23 -20.59
C THR A 22 23.76 8.56 -21.29
N SER A 23 23.79 8.33 -22.61
CA SER A 23 23.39 9.24 -23.68
C SER A 23 23.01 8.53 -25.01
N MET A 24 22.18 9.23 -25.79
CA MET A 24 21.99 9.20 -27.25
C MET A 24 21.50 7.93 -27.95
N GLY A 25 20.26 8.01 -28.44
CA GLY A 25 19.77 7.27 -29.61
C GLY A 25 18.48 6.48 -29.37
N LEU A 26 17.32 7.16 -29.51
CA LEU A 26 15.98 6.58 -29.72
C LEU A 26 15.63 5.33 -28.88
N GLY A 27 15.04 5.55 -27.71
CA GLY A 27 14.43 4.49 -26.88
C GLY A 27 14.66 4.75 -25.39
N TYR A 28 13.67 5.35 -24.73
CA TYR A 28 13.70 5.90 -23.36
C TYR A 28 14.42 5.06 -22.30
N PRO A 29 15.35 5.65 -21.55
CA PRO A 29 15.77 5.11 -20.27
C PRO A 29 15.18 5.94 -19.11
N VAL A 30 14.37 5.29 -18.28
CA VAL A 30 13.72 5.87 -17.08
C VAL A 30 14.80 6.33 -16.09
N ALA A 31 14.85 7.63 -15.78
CA ALA A 31 15.56 8.09 -14.59
C ALA A 31 14.88 7.45 -13.36
N LYS A 32 15.64 6.70 -12.55
CA LYS A 32 15.13 5.87 -11.45
C LYS A 32 14.59 6.67 -10.25
N LEU A 33 14.90 7.96 -10.19
CA LEU A 33 14.31 8.94 -9.27
C LEU A 33 13.64 10.03 -10.10
N ARG A 34 12.33 10.22 -9.97
CA ARG A 34 11.65 11.34 -10.64
C ARG A 34 10.25 11.61 -10.11
N TYR A 35 9.85 12.87 -10.21
CA TYR A 35 8.45 13.27 -10.19
C TYR A 35 7.87 13.17 -11.61
N ALA A 36 6.90 12.30 -11.80
CA ALA A 36 6.35 12.02 -13.13
C ALA A 36 4.84 11.97 -13.11
N ASN A 37 4.25 12.17 -14.29
CA ASN A 37 2.85 11.96 -14.52
C ASN A 37 2.60 10.81 -15.48
N SER A 38 1.43 10.19 -15.35
CA SER A 38 0.86 9.31 -16.36
C SER A 38 -0.29 10.03 -17.04
N SER A 39 -0.32 9.96 -18.37
CA SER A 39 -1.38 10.51 -19.21
C SER A 39 -2.71 9.75 -19.05
N ARG A 40 -2.70 8.59 -18.36
CA ARG A 40 -3.86 7.74 -18.11
C ARG A 40 -3.94 7.33 -16.64
N CYS A 41 -5.02 7.71 -15.97
CA CYS A 41 -5.32 7.20 -14.65
C CYS A 41 -5.86 5.76 -14.71
N GLY A 42 -5.30 4.85 -13.91
CA GLY A 42 -5.78 3.48 -13.76
C GLY A 42 -7.14 3.33 -13.05
N TYR A 43 -7.70 4.40 -12.49
CA TYR A 43 -8.92 4.35 -11.66
C TYR A 43 -10.10 5.13 -12.26
N CYS A 44 -9.87 6.40 -12.62
CA CYS A 44 -10.86 7.20 -13.33
C CYS A 44 -10.73 6.87 -14.82
N ARG A 45 -11.69 6.14 -15.42
CA ARG A 45 -11.67 5.74 -16.85
C ARG A 45 -11.75 6.90 -17.86
N THR A 46 -11.53 8.12 -17.41
CA THR A 46 -11.53 9.37 -18.17
C THR A 46 -10.10 9.76 -18.56
N GLN A 47 -9.93 10.81 -19.37
CA GLN A 47 -8.62 11.48 -19.60
C GLN A 47 -8.16 12.19 -18.31
N GLY A 48 -7.90 11.42 -17.25
CA GLY A 48 -7.35 11.90 -15.99
C GLY A 48 -5.88 11.57 -15.89
N GLN A 49 -5.11 12.45 -15.26
CA GLN A 49 -3.69 12.24 -15.00
C GLN A 49 -3.49 11.74 -13.56
N SER A 50 -2.44 10.96 -13.37
CA SER A 50 -1.92 10.61 -12.04
C SER A 50 -0.48 11.09 -11.93
N TYR A 51 -0.12 11.55 -10.74
CA TYR A 51 1.21 12.09 -10.44
C TYR A 51 1.80 11.32 -9.26
N SER A 52 3.07 10.96 -9.35
CA SER A 52 3.80 10.37 -8.23
C SER A 52 5.27 10.74 -8.28
N TYR A 53 5.92 10.70 -7.12
CA TYR A 53 7.37 10.62 -7.03
C TYR A 53 7.79 9.16 -6.98
N TYR A 54 8.76 8.76 -7.80
CA TYR A 54 9.23 7.39 -7.94
C TYR A 54 10.67 7.25 -7.47
N ALA A 55 10.98 6.09 -6.89
CA ALA A 55 12.33 5.67 -6.54
C ALA A 55 12.48 4.16 -6.74
N ASN A 56 13.69 3.63 -6.92
CA ASN A 56 13.92 2.19 -6.94
C ASN A 56 14.74 1.74 -5.74
N ALA A 57 14.32 0.69 -5.06
CA ALA A 57 15.04 0.09 -3.94
C ALA A 57 15.64 -1.26 -4.35
N THR A 58 16.94 -1.43 -4.14
CA THR A 58 17.64 -2.72 -4.32
C THR A 58 17.63 -3.56 -3.04
N SER A 59 17.57 -2.90 -1.88
CA SER A 59 17.41 -3.54 -0.57
C SER A 59 16.69 -2.60 0.39
N LEU A 60 15.86 -3.16 1.27
CA LEU A 60 15.01 -2.43 2.19
C LEU A 60 14.80 -3.24 3.48
N SER A 61 14.96 -2.61 4.65
CA SER A 61 14.57 -3.22 5.92
C SER A 61 13.05 -3.14 6.09
N PRO A 62 12.41 -4.16 6.70
CA PRO A 62 10.99 -4.09 7.04
C PRO A 62 10.64 -2.87 7.91
N LYS A 63 11.54 -2.50 8.83
CA LYS A 63 11.37 -1.33 9.69
C LYS A 63 11.34 -0.02 8.90
N PHE A 64 12.26 0.17 7.96
CA PHE A 64 12.28 1.38 7.14
C PHE A 64 11.07 1.44 6.23
N TYR A 65 10.64 0.30 5.66
CA TYR A 65 9.44 0.30 4.83
C TYR A 65 8.17 0.64 5.60
N GLN A 66 8.05 0.23 6.87
CA GLN A 66 6.94 0.67 7.73
C GLN A 66 6.89 2.20 7.85
N ILE A 67 8.05 2.85 8.03
CA ILE A 67 8.16 4.32 8.04
C ILE A 67 7.66 4.88 6.71
N LEU A 68 8.08 4.30 5.58
CA LEU A 68 7.65 4.74 4.25
C LEU A 68 6.13 4.59 4.05
N LEU A 69 5.53 3.48 4.48
CA LEU A 69 4.06 3.29 4.42
C LEU A 69 3.31 4.39 5.17
N ASP A 70 3.84 4.80 6.32
CA ASP A 70 3.35 5.88 7.17
C ASP A 70 3.66 7.29 6.62
N ARG A 71 4.38 7.36 5.49
CA ARG A 71 4.71 8.59 4.74
C ARG A 71 4.16 8.57 3.31
N CYS A 72 3.03 7.88 3.11
CA CYS A 72 2.32 7.76 1.83
C CYS A 72 3.05 7.01 0.71
N TRP A 73 4.19 6.36 0.99
CA TRP A 73 4.87 5.54 0.00
C TRP A 73 4.23 4.15 -0.12
N ARG A 74 4.34 3.55 -1.30
CA ARG A 74 4.05 2.14 -1.59
C ARG A 74 5.12 1.58 -2.50
N ARG A 75 5.04 0.26 -2.73
CA ARG A 75 5.96 -0.43 -3.63
C ARG A 75 5.24 -1.37 -4.59
N SER A 76 5.91 -1.66 -5.69
CA SER A 76 5.57 -2.66 -6.71
C SER A 76 6.88 -3.35 -7.08
N GLY A 77 7.10 -4.58 -6.61
CA GLY A 77 8.44 -5.17 -6.63
C GLY A 77 9.48 -4.25 -5.97
N LYS A 78 10.48 -3.83 -6.76
CA LYS A 78 11.56 -2.90 -6.39
C LYS A 78 11.22 -1.41 -6.56
N LEU A 79 10.16 -1.09 -7.30
CA LEU A 79 9.72 0.28 -7.53
C LEU A 79 9.00 0.80 -6.29
N LEU A 80 9.48 1.90 -5.72
CA LEU A 80 8.82 2.70 -4.71
C LEU A 80 8.12 3.88 -5.37
N TYR A 81 6.94 4.23 -4.87
CA TYR A 81 6.20 5.39 -5.36
C TYR A 81 5.43 6.08 -4.24
N ARG A 82 5.41 7.41 -4.28
CA ARG A 82 4.63 8.27 -3.41
C ARG A 82 3.67 9.09 -4.28
N PRO A 83 2.36 8.77 -4.28
CA PRO A 83 1.40 9.51 -5.10
C PRO A 83 1.24 10.96 -4.64
N ASP A 84 1.06 11.87 -5.58
CA ASP A 84 0.59 13.23 -5.33
C ASP A 84 -0.94 13.23 -5.35
N GLN A 85 -1.53 13.18 -4.16
CA GLN A 85 -2.98 13.14 -3.97
C GLN A 85 -3.67 14.42 -4.42
N ARG A 86 -2.97 15.56 -4.45
CA ARG A 86 -3.56 16.86 -4.77
C ARG A 86 -3.73 17.05 -6.26
N ARG A 87 -2.74 16.61 -7.06
CA ARG A 87 -2.77 16.76 -8.53
C ARG A 87 -3.39 15.59 -9.28
N SER A 88 -3.44 14.40 -8.67
CA SER A 88 -4.04 13.22 -9.32
C SER A 88 -5.57 13.30 -9.39
N CYS A 89 -6.20 12.86 -10.50
CA CYS A 89 -7.67 12.81 -10.60
C CYS A 89 -8.33 11.93 -9.53
N CYS A 90 -7.60 10.90 -9.09
CA CYS A 90 -7.99 9.91 -8.11
C CYS A 90 -6.96 9.93 -6.98
N PRO A 91 -7.24 10.66 -5.88
CA PRO A 91 -6.32 10.75 -4.76
C PRO A 91 -6.15 9.40 -4.04
N HIS A 92 -4.90 9.04 -3.80
CA HIS A 92 -4.51 7.82 -3.11
C HIS A 92 -4.28 8.08 -1.63
N TYR A 93 -5.26 7.74 -0.79
CA TYR A 93 -5.11 7.86 0.65
C TYR A 93 -4.62 6.56 1.26
N THR A 94 -3.57 6.63 2.08
CA THR A 94 -3.17 5.51 2.91
C THR A 94 -4.20 5.33 4.02
N ILE A 95 -4.69 4.11 4.19
CA ILE A 95 -5.59 3.73 5.27
C ILE A 95 -5.00 2.55 6.04
N ARG A 96 -5.36 2.44 7.32
CA ARG A 96 -5.03 1.30 8.16
C ARG A 96 -6.14 1.00 9.15
N LEU A 97 -6.16 -0.24 9.61
CA LEU A 97 -7.11 -0.76 10.58
C LEU A 97 -6.36 -1.39 11.75
N ASP A 98 -6.85 -1.19 12.98
CA ASP A 98 -6.33 -1.85 14.18
C ASP A 98 -6.91 -3.27 14.27
N SER A 99 -6.06 -4.29 14.08
CA SER A 99 -6.44 -5.72 14.01
C SER A 99 -7.10 -6.20 15.30
N GLY A 100 -6.67 -5.68 16.45
CA GLY A 100 -7.22 -5.98 17.77
C GLY A 100 -8.62 -5.42 17.96
N ARG A 101 -8.93 -4.28 17.33
CA ARG A 101 -10.23 -3.59 17.43
C ARG A 101 -11.21 -3.92 16.31
N PHE A 102 -10.79 -4.65 15.28
CA PHE A 102 -11.64 -4.99 14.15
C PHE A 102 -12.91 -5.72 14.57
N LYS A 103 -14.04 -5.30 14.00
CA LYS A 103 -15.33 -5.95 14.19
C LYS A 103 -15.92 -6.36 12.84
N PRO A 104 -15.94 -7.66 12.51
CA PRO A 104 -16.53 -8.15 11.27
C PRO A 104 -18.00 -7.73 11.14
N SER A 105 -18.37 -7.14 10.01
CA SER A 105 -19.75 -6.80 9.65
C SER A 105 -20.60 -8.06 9.46
N ARG A 106 -21.94 -7.91 9.43
CA ARG A 106 -22.84 -9.06 9.19
C ARG A 106 -22.51 -9.79 7.89
N ASP A 107 -22.24 -9.04 6.82
CA ASP A 107 -21.93 -9.57 5.50
C ASP A 107 -20.55 -10.27 5.45
N GLN A 108 -19.55 -9.72 6.15
CA GLN A 108 -18.25 -10.38 6.35
C GLN A 108 -18.39 -11.71 7.09
N ARG A 109 -19.14 -11.74 8.20
CA ARG A 109 -19.42 -12.98 8.95
C ARG A 109 -20.16 -14.02 8.11
N GLN A 110 -21.15 -13.59 7.33
CA GLN A 110 -21.89 -14.48 6.43
C GLN A 110 -21.00 -15.04 5.32
N THR A 111 -20.04 -14.26 4.82
CA THR A 111 -19.10 -14.72 3.80
C THR A 111 -18.20 -15.84 4.33
N VAL A 112 -17.60 -15.66 5.51
CA VAL A 112 -16.80 -16.71 6.18
C VAL A 112 -17.65 -17.96 6.44
N ASN A 113 -18.84 -17.81 7.01
CA ASN A 113 -19.71 -18.95 7.31
C ASN A 113 -20.14 -19.73 6.06
N ARG A 114 -20.42 -19.05 4.94
CA ARG A 114 -20.75 -19.71 3.67
C ARG A 114 -19.57 -20.48 3.10
N PHE A 115 -18.38 -19.89 3.16
CA PHE A 115 -17.16 -20.56 2.72
C PHE A 115 -16.85 -21.79 3.56
N ASN A 116 -16.96 -21.69 4.89
CA ASN A 116 -16.81 -22.84 5.78
C ASN A 116 -17.84 -23.94 5.44
N LYS A 117 -19.11 -23.59 5.20
CA LYS A 117 -20.11 -24.58 4.78
C LYS A 117 -19.75 -25.24 3.45
N PHE A 118 -19.21 -24.47 2.49
CA PHE A 118 -18.76 -24.98 1.20
C PHE A 118 -17.62 -25.98 1.35
N VAL A 119 -16.58 -25.64 2.11
CA VAL A 119 -15.41 -26.50 2.34
C VAL A 119 -15.78 -27.76 3.11
N LEU A 120 -16.54 -27.63 4.20
CA LEU A 120 -16.93 -28.77 5.02
C LEU A 120 -17.91 -29.69 4.30
N GLY A 121 -18.93 -29.13 3.64
CA GLY A 121 -20.01 -29.90 3.01
C GLY A 121 -21.03 -30.47 4.01
N GLU A 122 -22.24 -30.72 3.52
CA GLU A 122 -23.37 -31.12 4.39
C GLU A 122 -23.19 -32.49 5.04
N SER A 123 -22.53 -33.43 4.35
CA SER A 123 -22.25 -34.76 4.89
C SER A 123 -21.32 -34.70 6.09
N TYR A 124 -20.18 -34.01 5.96
CA TYR A 124 -19.24 -33.82 7.07
C TYR A 124 -19.90 -33.13 8.25
N ILE A 125 -20.62 -32.02 8.01
CA ILE A 125 -21.28 -31.26 9.09
C ILE A 125 -22.23 -32.15 9.89
N LYS A 126 -23.03 -32.99 9.21
CA LYS A 126 -23.98 -33.89 9.85
C LYS A 126 -23.28 -35.00 10.63
N ASP A 127 -22.30 -35.66 10.02
CA ASP A 127 -21.61 -36.80 10.62
C ASP A 127 -20.66 -36.39 11.74
N ALA A 128 -19.92 -35.28 11.58
CA ALA A 128 -19.07 -34.72 12.63
C ALA A 128 -19.88 -34.26 13.84
N ALA A 129 -21.08 -33.69 13.65
CA ALA A 129 -21.96 -33.35 14.77
C ALA A 129 -22.42 -34.57 15.58
N ARG A 130 -22.49 -35.75 14.95
CA ARG A 130 -22.83 -37.02 15.60
C ARG A 130 -21.63 -37.68 16.27
N LEU A 131 -20.47 -37.69 15.60
CA LEU A 131 -19.25 -38.38 16.05
C LEU A 131 -18.45 -37.55 17.06
N TYR A 132 -18.46 -36.22 16.90
CA TYR A 132 -17.69 -35.27 17.70
C TYR A 132 -18.61 -34.12 18.17
N PRO A 133 -19.61 -34.43 19.02
CA PRO A 133 -20.56 -33.42 19.46
C PRO A 133 -19.87 -32.33 20.28
N LYS A 134 -20.08 -31.08 19.89
CA LYS A 134 -19.62 -29.91 20.65
C LYS A 134 -20.39 -29.82 21.97
N SER A 135 -19.70 -29.45 23.05
CA SER A 135 -20.33 -29.20 24.33
C SER A 135 -21.33 -28.03 24.25
N ARG A 136 -22.30 -28.01 25.16
CA ARG A 136 -23.28 -26.89 25.26
C ARG A 136 -22.58 -25.53 25.39
N LYS A 137 -21.42 -25.47 26.07
CA LYS A 137 -20.63 -24.25 26.23
C LYS A 137 -20.04 -23.79 24.90
N GLU A 138 -19.48 -24.70 24.12
CA GLU A 138 -18.92 -24.39 22.79
C GLU A 138 -19.99 -23.94 21.81
N VAL A 139 -21.15 -24.61 21.78
CA VAL A 139 -22.28 -24.21 20.93
C VAL A 139 -22.77 -22.80 21.33
N LYS A 140 -22.96 -22.55 22.63
CA LYS A 140 -23.37 -21.24 23.12
C LYS A 140 -22.36 -20.15 22.78
N LYS A 141 -21.05 -20.41 22.94
CA LYS A 141 -19.99 -19.47 22.54
C LYS A 141 -20.07 -19.18 21.04
N ARG A 142 -20.11 -20.23 20.23
CA ARG A 142 -20.17 -20.16 18.76
C ARG A 142 -21.35 -19.32 18.27
N ASP A 143 -22.53 -19.51 18.84
CA ASP A 143 -23.76 -18.87 18.33
C ASP A 143 -23.89 -17.41 18.78
N ASN A 144 -23.30 -17.03 19.91
CA ASN A 144 -23.36 -15.67 20.45
C ASN A 144 -22.13 -14.82 20.10
N GLU A 145 -20.98 -15.43 19.86
CA GLU A 145 -19.71 -14.75 19.61
C GLU A 145 -19.13 -15.11 18.24
N PHE A 146 -18.67 -14.09 17.53
CA PHE A 146 -17.88 -14.27 16.31
C PHE A 146 -16.41 -13.93 16.63
N CYS A 147 -15.66 -14.92 17.11
CA CYS A 147 -14.21 -14.82 17.20
C CYS A 147 -13.62 -14.96 15.79
N LEU A 148 -13.03 -13.90 15.24
CA LEU A 148 -12.54 -13.90 13.87
C LEU A 148 -11.57 -15.07 13.60
N VAL A 149 -10.55 -15.20 14.44
CA VAL A 149 -9.49 -16.22 14.35
C VAL A 149 -10.11 -17.62 14.32
N ASP A 150 -10.91 -17.97 15.34
CA ASP A 150 -11.60 -19.28 15.40
C ASP A 150 -12.41 -19.58 14.12
N ARG A 151 -13.00 -18.55 13.50
CA ARG A 151 -13.91 -18.70 12.35
C ARG A 151 -13.21 -18.86 11.02
N VAL A 152 -12.11 -18.18 10.79
CA VAL A 152 -11.37 -18.31 9.53
C VAL A 152 -10.64 -19.65 9.44
N HIS A 153 -10.19 -20.20 10.58
CA HIS A 153 -9.54 -21.52 10.64
C HIS A 153 -10.52 -22.70 10.77
N GLU A 154 -11.84 -22.44 10.98
CA GLU A 154 -12.84 -23.49 11.27
C GLU A 154 -12.91 -24.59 10.20
N ALA A 155 -12.58 -24.27 8.94
CA ALA A 155 -12.65 -25.20 7.82
C ALA A 155 -11.27 -25.71 7.34
N GLU A 156 -10.18 -25.28 7.97
CA GLU A 156 -8.85 -25.78 7.61
C GLU A 156 -8.68 -27.24 7.99
N TYR A 157 -8.21 -28.04 7.05
CA TYR A 157 -8.15 -29.50 7.17
C TYR A 157 -7.38 -29.95 8.42
N GLY A 158 -6.27 -29.28 8.77
CA GLY A 158 -5.47 -29.57 9.96
C GLY A 158 -6.17 -29.30 11.30
N LYS A 159 -7.33 -28.63 11.29
CA LYS A 159 -8.16 -28.35 12.49
C LYS A 159 -9.40 -29.24 12.56
N LEU A 160 -9.67 -30.04 11.54
CA LEU A 160 -10.85 -30.90 11.45
C LEU A 160 -10.62 -32.25 12.12
N GLN A 161 -11.70 -32.82 12.65
CA GLN A 161 -11.71 -34.21 13.10
C GLN A 161 -12.09 -35.11 11.93
N THR A 162 -11.27 -36.11 11.63
CA THR A 162 -11.45 -37.08 10.54
C THR A 162 -11.23 -38.50 11.06
N PRO A 163 -12.05 -39.50 10.68
CA PRO A 163 -13.21 -39.43 9.78
C PRO A 163 -14.46 -38.78 10.43
N PRO A 164 -15.42 -38.20 9.67
CA PRO A 164 -15.60 -38.26 8.21
C PRO A 164 -14.68 -37.28 7.46
N GLU A 165 -14.59 -37.40 6.14
CA GLU A 165 -13.85 -36.44 5.30
C GLU A 165 -14.72 -35.23 4.94
N PRO A 166 -14.15 -34.00 4.91
CA PRO A 166 -14.85 -32.81 4.42
C PRO A 166 -15.06 -32.89 2.90
N ALA A 167 -15.95 -32.06 2.36
CA ALA A 167 -16.16 -31.94 0.91
C ALA A 167 -14.91 -31.44 0.17
N HIS A 168 -14.13 -30.57 0.80
CA HIS A 168 -12.86 -30.06 0.30
C HIS A 168 -11.80 -30.02 1.40
N LYS A 169 -10.54 -30.27 1.03
CA LYS A 169 -9.37 -30.11 1.92
C LYS A 169 -8.79 -28.71 1.75
N LEU A 170 -9.14 -27.80 2.65
CA LEU A 170 -8.56 -26.45 2.71
C LEU A 170 -7.24 -26.48 3.48
N VAL A 171 -6.17 -26.01 2.85
CA VAL A 171 -4.86 -25.81 3.47
C VAL A 171 -4.40 -24.39 3.16
N ILE A 172 -4.03 -23.64 4.20
CA ILE A 172 -3.50 -22.28 4.08
C ILE A 172 -2.08 -22.28 4.62
N THR A 173 -1.14 -21.78 3.84
CA THR A 173 0.29 -21.71 4.18
C THR A 173 0.81 -20.30 3.98
N LEU A 174 1.77 -19.89 4.80
CA LEU A 174 2.57 -18.70 4.56
C LEU A 174 3.91 -19.15 3.96
N GLU A 175 4.17 -18.76 2.72
CA GLU A 175 5.32 -19.17 1.93
C GLU A 175 6.16 -17.95 1.52
N ASP A 176 7.40 -18.17 1.10
CA ASP A 176 8.22 -17.11 0.54
C ASP A 176 7.60 -16.53 -0.75
N ASP A 177 7.93 -15.27 -1.05
CA ASP A 177 7.47 -14.55 -2.24
C ASP A 177 8.15 -15.02 -3.54
N ASP A 178 8.84 -16.16 -3.50
CA ASP A 178 9.51 -16.74 -4.65
C ASP A 178 8.54 -17.19 -5.74
N PHE A 179 9.04 -17.09 -6.97
CA PHE A 179 8.35 -17.60 -8.15
C PHE A 179 8.22 -19.11 -8.09
N THR A 180 7.01 -19.59 -8.33
CA THR A 180 6.75 -20.98 -8.71
C THR A 180 5.79 -21.00 -9.89
N GLU A 181 5.84 -22.07 -10.66
CA GLU A 181 4.91 -22.26 -11.78
C GLU A 181 3.45 -22.33 -11.28
N GLU A 182 3.21 -22.98 -10.14
CA GLU A 182 1.88 -23.04 -9.50
C GLU A 182 1.35 -21.64 -9.17
N LYS A 183 2.18 -20.76 -8.58
CA LYS A 183 1.78 -19.38 -8.24
C LYS A 183 1.52 -18.55 -9.51
N TYR A 184 2.35 -18.71 -10.53
CA TYR A 184 2.19 -18.03 -11.80
C TYR A 184 0.89 -18.41 -12.51
N GLN A 185 0.47 -19.67 -12.47
CA GLN A 185 -0.80 -20.10 -13.08
C GLN A 185 -2.02 -19.40 -12.47
N VAL A 186 -2.01 -19.14 -11.16
CA VAL A 186 -3.08 -18.36 -10.50
C VAL A 186 -3.02 -16.90 -10.95
N TYR A 187 -1.83 -16.30 -11.01
CA TYR A 187 -1.64 -14.94 -11.54
C TYR A 187 -2.13 -14.81 -12.99
N ASP A 188 -1.72 -15.71 -13.88
CA ASP A 188 -2.11 -15.70 -15.28
C ASP A 188 -3.63 -15.83 -15.45
N ASN A 189 -4.25 -16.74 -14.68
CA ASN A 189 -5.71 -16.87 -14.65
C ASN A 189 -6.38 -15.58 -14.18
N TYR A 190 -5.89 -14.99 -13.09
CA TYR A 190 -6.43 -13.76 -12.52
C TYR A 190 -6.34 -12.58 -13.48
N GLN A 191 -5.17 -12.33 -14.09
CA GLN A 191 -5.01 -11.25 -15.08
C GLN A 191 -5.90 -11.48 -16.29
N ARG A 192 -5.99 -12.71 -16.81
CA ARG A 192 -6.86 -13.03 -17.95
C ARG A 192 -8.35 -12.82 -17.66
N VAL A 193 -8.82 -13.23 -16.48
CA VAL A 193 -10.26 -13.28 -16.16
C VAL A 193 -10.76 -11.98 -15.56
N VAL A 194 -10.02 -11.44 -14.59
CA VAL A 194 -10.44 -10.27 -13.80
C VAL A 194 -10.01 -8.97 -14.47
N HIS A 195 -8.77 -8.91 -14.96
CA HIS A 195 -8.21 -7.69 -15.57
C HIS A 195 -8.40 -7.63 -17.08
N LYS A 196 -8.45 -8.81 -17.73
CA LYS A 196 -8.53 -9.01 -19.18
C LYS A 196 -7.28 -8.52 -19.91
N ASP A 197 -6.13 -8.67 -19.25
CA ASP A 197 -4.85 -8.26 -19.80
C ASP A 197 -4.44 -9.20 -20.94
N PRO A 198 -3.79 -8.65 -21.98
CA PRO A 198 -3.34 -9.45 -23.10
C PRO A 198 -2.15 -10.35 -22.69
N PRO A 199 -1.87 -11.43 -23.45
CA PRO A 199 -0.80 -12.39 -23.13
C PRO A 199 0.58 -11.78 -22.87
N GLU A 200 0.92 -10.70 -23.56
CA GLU A 200 2.18 -9.97 -23.43
C GLU A 200 2.40 -9.31 -22.06
N ASP A 201 1.32 -8.95 -21.36
CA ASP A 201 1.39 -8.26 -20.07
C ASP A 201 1.38 -9.25 -18.89
N ARG A 202 0.87 -10.47 -19.10
CA ARG A 202 0.73 -11.53 -18.07
C ARG A 202 1.83 -12.60 -18.13
N THR A 203 3.06 -12.23 -18.46
CA THR A 203 4.20 -13.16 -18.59
C THR A 203 4.79 -13.59 -17.24
N PRO A 204 5.55 -14.71 -17.17
CA PRO A 204 6.27 -15.08 -15.94
C PRO A 204 7.25 -14.01 -15.46
N ARG A 205 7.83 -13.23 -16.39
CA ARG A 205 8.72 -12.12 -16.08
C ARG A 205 7.95 -10.96 -15.42
N ALA A 206 6.76 -10.64 -15.93
CA ALA A 206 5.89 -9.64 -15.33
C ALA A 206 5.48 -10.04 -13.91
N PHE A 207 5.06 -11.30 -13.71
CA PHE A 207 4.76 -11.83 -12.39
C PHE A 207 5.95 -11.73 -11.42
N LYS A 208 7.14 -12.19 -11.84
CA LYS A 208 8.37 -12.09 -11.03
C LYS A 208 8.69 -10.68 -10.61
N ARG A 209 8.61 -9.74 -11.55
CA ARG A 209 8.94 -8.33 -11.32
C ARG A 209 7.93 -7.68 -10.38
N PHE A 210 6.65 -8.00 -10.53
CA PHE A 210 5.57 -7.34 -9.82
C PHE A 210 5.39 -7.87 -8.39
N LEU A 211 5.31 -9.20 -8.25
CA LEU A 211 4.84 -9.86 -7.02
C LEU A 211 5.87 -10.79 -6.38
N CYS A 212 7.04 -10.98 -6.99
CA CYS A 212 8.12 -11.77 -6.40
C CYS A 212 9.36 -10.95 -6.14
N SER A 213 10.33 -11.56 -5.44
CA SER A 213 11.69 -11.03 -5.29
C SER A 213 11.71 -9.59 -4.76
N SER A 214 10.91 -9.36 -3.72
CA SER A 214 10.82 -8.09 -3.00
C SER A 214 12.20 -7.58 -2.55
N PRO A 215 12.42 -6.24 -2.53
CA PRO A 215 13.62 -5.66 -1.93
C PRO A 215 13.64 -5.79 -0.40
N LEU A 216 12.54 -6.23 0.23
CA LEU A 216 12.46 -6.41 1.68
C LEU A 216 13.31 -7.58 2.14
N ARG A 217 14.26 -7.30 3.04
CA ARG A 217 15.02 -8.34 3.71
C ARG A 217 14.12 -9.08 4.69
N ARG A 218 14.15 -10.41 4.63
CA ARG A 218 13.48 -11.26 5.62
C ARG A 218 14.27 -11.21 6.92
N GLU A 219 13.57 -10.95 8.01
CA GLU A 219 14.14 -10.79 9.35
C GLU A 219 13.19 -11.44 10.36
N VAL A 220 13.69 -11.81 11.54
CA VAL A 220 12.85 -12.23 12.67
C VAL A 220 12.99 -11.18 13.76
N MET A 221 11.87 -10.64 14.21
CA MET A 221 11.82 -9.70 15.33
C MET A 221 11.34 -10.43 16.58
N VAL A 222 12.05 -10.25 17.69
CA VAL A 222 11.59 -10.69 19.01
C VAL A 222 10.93 -9.50 19.71
N THR A 223 9.67 -9.63 20.08
CA THR A 223 8.94 -8.58 20.79
C THR A 223 9.27 -8.54 22.29
N PRO A 224 8.90 -7.46 23.01
CA PRO A 224 9.19 -7.34 24.44
C PRO A 224 8.59 -8.46 25.31
N ASP A 225 7.53 -9.10 24.86
CA ASP A 225 6.89 -10.27 25.46
C ASP A 225 7.51 -11.62 25.05
N GLY A 226 8.60 -11.59 24.27
CA GLY A 226 9.37 -12.77 23.87
C GLY A 226 8.80 -13.54 22.69
N GLN A 227 7.79 -13.01 21.99
CA GLN A 227 7.25 -13.64 20.79
C GLN A 227 8.13 -13.34 19.58
N GLU A 228 8.40 -14.35 18.77
CA GLU A 228 9.07 -14.19 17.49
C GLU A 228 8.06 -13.83 16.40
N ARG A 229 8.42 -12.89 15.53
CA ARG A 229 7.60 -12.44 14.40
C ARG A 229 8.43 -12.41 13.12
N SER A 230 7.93 -13.07 12.09
CA SER A 230 8.54 -13.10 10.76
C SER A 230 8.28 -11.79 10.01
N LEU A 231 9.33 -11.08 9.63
CA LEU A 231 9.26 -9.87 8.83
C LEU A 231 9.72 -10.14 7.39
N GLY A 232 9.26 -9.32 6.44
CA GLY A 232 9.57 -9.43 5.02
C GLY A 232 8.34 -9.69 4.15
N SER A 233 8.56 -10.08 2.89
CA SER A 233 7.50 -10.37 1.92
C SER A 233 7.19 -11.86 1.84
N TYR A 234 5.90 -12.19 1.83
CA TYR A 234 5.39 -13.55 1.83
C TYR A 234 4.15 -13.70 0.93
N HIS A 235 3.92 -14.93 0.49
CA HIS A 235 2.70 -15.37 -0.19
C HIS A 235 1.88 -16.23 0.77
N GLN A 236 0.71 -15.74 1.16
CA GLN A 236 -0.30 -16.55 1.84
C GLN A 236 -1.06 -17.36 0.79
N CYS A 237 -0.73 -18.65 0.71
CA CYS A 237 -1.20 -19.58 -0.32
C CYS A 237 -2.42 -20.36 0.18
N TYR A 238 -3.52 -20.33 -0.58
CA TYR A 238 -4.77 -21.02 -0.27
C TYR A 238 -4.95 -22.19 -1.22
N ARG A 239 -4.89 -23.42 -0.70
CA ARG A 239 -5.09 -24.64 -1.49
C ARG A 239 -6.42 -25.31 -1.13
N LEU A 240 -7.18 -25.68 -2.15
CA LEU A 240 -8.36 -26.54 -2.05
C LEU A 240 -8.07 -27.84 -2.77
N ASP A 241 -8.19 -28.97 -2.07
CA ASP A 241 -7.95 -30.30 -2.61
C ASP A 241 -6.55 -30.46 -3.23
N GLY A 242 -5.56 -29.78 -2.63
CA GLY A 242 -4.19 -29.76 -3.10
C GLY A 242 -3.90 -28.80 -4.26
N VAL A 243 -4.91 -28.07 -4.77
CA VAL A 243 -4.75 -27.09 -5.86
C VAL A 243 -4.72 -25.68 -5.30
N LEU A 244 -3.69 -24.89 -5.64
CA LEU A 244 -3.63 -23.46 -5.28
C LEU A 244 -4.69 -22.66 -6.02
N VAL A 245 -5.55 -21.98 -5.25
CA VAL A 245 -6.71 -21.25 -5.77
C VAL A 245 -6.70 -19.76 -5.40
N ALA A 246 -5.89 -19.32 -4.45
CA ALA A 246 -5.66 -17.91 -4.16
C ALA A 246 -4.30 -17.66 -3.53
N ILE A 247 -3.82 -16.43 -3.67
CA ILE A 247 -2.58 -15.94 -3.08
C ILE A 247 -2.83 -14.52 -2.54
N GLY A 248 -2.60 -14.34 -1.24
CA GLY A 248 -2.39 -13.01 -0.65
C GLY A 248 -0.90 -12.67 -0.68
N VAL A 249 -0.53 -11.57 -1.34
CA VAL A 249 0.83 -11.04 -1.36
C VAL A 249 0.96 -10.03 -0.23
N LEU A 250 1.76 -10.37 0.78
CA LEU A 250 1.80 -9.68 2.06
C LEU A 250 3.20 -9.18 2.37
N ASP A 251 3.27 -7.98 2.92
CA ASP A 251 4.44 -7.49 3.63
C ASP A 251 4.17 -7.55 5.13
N LEU A 252 4.95 -8.36 5.84
CA LEU A 252 4.96 -8.43 7.29
C LEU A 252 6.03 -7.48 7.81
N LEU A 253 5.58 -6.42 8.47
CA LEU A 253 6.40 -5.32 8.99
C LEU A 253 6.25 -5.25 10.52
N PRO A 254 7.13 -4.54 11.25
CA PRO A 254 7.17 -4.62 12.71
C PRO A 254 5.81 -4.50 13.41
N ASP A 255 4.95 -3.60 12.94
CA ASP A 255 3.63 -3.35 13.53
C ASP A 255 2.46 -3.72 12.62
N CYS A 256 2.70 -4.18 11.39
CA CYS A 256 1.60 -4.37 10.43
C CYS A 256 1.74 -5.53 9.45
N VAL A 257 0.57 -6.02 9.03
CA VAL A 257 0.39 -6.80 7.80
C VAL A 257 -0.08 -5.84 6.71
N SER A 258 0.73 -5.65 5.68
CA SER A 258 0.36 -4.84 4.51
C SER A 258 -0.06 -5.74 3.35
N SER A 259 -1.32 -5.61 2.95
CA SER A 259 -1.90 -6.29 1.79
C SER A 259 -1.43 -5.60 0.51
N VAL A 260 -0.45 -6.21 -0.16
CA VAL A 260 0.14 -5.68 -1.40
C VAL A 260 -0.76 -6.01 -2.59
N TYR A 261 -1.16 -7.27 -2.69
CA TYR A 261 -2.01 -7.76 -3.77
C TYR A 261 -2.76 -9.02 -3.34
N PHE A 262 -3.92 -9.26 -3.93
CA PHE A 262 -4.66 -10.50 -3.70
C PHE A 262 -5.19 -11.04 -5.02
N LEU A 263 -4.71 -12.22 -5.41
CA LEU A 263 -5.07 -12.86 -6.69
C LEU A 263 -5.70 -14.23 -6.43
N TYR A 264 -6.60 -14.63 -7.32
CA TYR A 264 -7.34 -15.89 -7.17
C TYR A 264 -7.73 -16.50 -8.51
N HIS A 265 -7.88 -17.82 -8.50
CA HIS A 265 -8.35 -18.59 -9.63
C HIS A 265 -9.87 -18.47 -9.76
N GLU A 266 -10.38 -18.44 -11.00
CA GLU A 266 -11.80 -18.28 -11.30
C GLU A 266 -12.71 -19.37 -10.65
N SER A 267 -12.14 -20.53 -10.32
CA SER A 267 -12.83 -21.65 -9.66
C SER A 267 -13.47 -21.28 -8.33
N ILE A 268 -12.91 -20.29 -7.60
CA ILE A 268 -13.43 -19.86 -6.30
C ILE A 268 -14.17 -18.51 -6.35
N HIS A 269 -14.39 -17.95 -7.54
CA HIS A 269 -15.01 -16.62 -7.70
C HIS A 269 -16.36 -16.50 -6.97
N LYS A 270 -17.18 -17.56 -6.98
CA LYS A 270 -18.48 -17.61 -6.27
C LYS A 270 -18.37 -17.48 -4.75
N GLN A 271 -17.20 -17.72 -4.18
CA GLN A 271 -16.95 -17.68 -2.74
C GLN A 271 -16.54 -16.29 -2.22
N THR A 272 -16.51 -15.27 -3.08
CA THR A 272 -16.10 -13.89 -2.70
C THR A 272 -14.66 -13.83 -2.13
N PRO A 273 -13.67 -14.33 -2.88
CA PRO A 273 -12.32 -14.61 -2.37
C PRO A 273 -11.60 -13.37 -1.83
N GLY A 274 -11.77 -12.18 -2.43
CA GLY A 274 -11.13 -10.95 -1.92
C GLY A 274 -11.59 -10.56 -0.51
N LYS A 275 -12.84 -10.84 -0.14
CA LYS A 275 -13.32 -10.60 1.23
C LYS A 275 -12.76 -11.65 2.18
N LEU A 276 -12.73 -12.92 1.77
CA LEU A 276 -12.12 -13.99 2.56
C LEU A 276 -10.64 -13.70 2.83
N GLY A 277 -9.89 -13.31 1.80
CA GLY A 277 -8.49 -12.88 1.92
C GLY A 277 -8.29 -11.81 2.98
N ALA A 278 -9.05 -10.71 2.90
CA ALA A 278 -8.99 -9.67 3.94
C ALA A 278 -9.34 -10.18 5.34
N MET A 279 -10.33 -11.08 5.50
CA MET A 279 -10.65 -11.66 6.81
C MET A 279 -9.49 -12.51 7.36
N HIS A 280 -8.81 -13.28 6.52
CA HIS A 280 -7.65 -14.10 6.88
C HIS A 280 -6.40 -13.24 7.16
N GLU A 281 -6.15 -12.17 6.39
CA GLU A 281 -5.04 -11.26 6.64
C GLU A 281 -5.20 -10.49 7.95
N ILE A 282 -6.42 -10.05 8.29
CA ILE A 282 -6.69 -9.42 9.59
C ILE A 282 -6.59 -10.42 10.73
N ALA A 283 -6.98 -11.69 10.51
CA ALA A 283 -6.77 -12.76 11.48
C ALA A 283 -5.29 -13.01 11.73
N LEU A 284 -4.49 -13.16 10.66
CA LEU A 284 -3.03 -13.28 10.71
C LEU A 284 -2.42 -12.12 11.51
N ALA A 285 -2.83 -10.88 11.21
CA ALA A 285 -2.35 -9.71 11.94
C ALA A 285 -2.64 -9.84 13.45
N LYS A 286 -3.83 -10.29 13.81
CA LYS A 286 -4.25 -10.44 15.20
C LYS A 286 -3.54 -11.59 15.92
N GLU A 287 -3.31 -12.72 15.25
CA GLU A 287 -2.68 -13.92 15.80
C GLU A 287 -1.19 -13.71 16.06
N GLU A 288 -0.50 -13.13 15.08
CA GLU A 288 0.94 -12.89 15.13
C GLU A 288 1.29 -11.56 15.83
N GLY A 289 0.29 -10.86 16.37
CA GLY A 289 0.46 -9.64 17.16
C GLY A 289 0.84 -8.38 16.37
N TYR A 290 0.65 -8.37 15.06
CA TYR A 290 0.71 -7.15 14.25
C TYR A 290 -0.51 -6.27 14.54
N ARG A 291 -0.25 -5.08 15.09
CA ARG A 291 -1.32 -4.16 15.49
C ARG A 291 -2.17 -3.70 14.31
N TRP A 292 -1.57 -3.50 13.15
CA TRP A 292 -2.23 -2.87 12.02
C TRP A 292 -2.38 -3.81 10.84
N TRP A 293 -3.49 -3.64 10.11
CA TRP A 293 -3.67 -4.16 8.77
C TRP A 293 -3.77 -2.99 7.79
N TYR A 294 -2.93 -2.99 6.77
CA TYR A 294 -2.89 -1.96 5.72
C TYR A 294 -3.45 -2.56 4.43
N PRO A 295 -4.68 -2.21 4.01
CA PRO A 295 -5.28 -2.74 2.79
C PRO A 295 -4.78 -2.03 1.52
N GLY A 296 -3.64 -1.33 1.55
CA GLY A 296 -3.14 -0.49 0.46
C GLY A 296 -3.78 0.90 0.41
N PHE A 297 -3.96 1.45 -0.78
CA PHE A 297 -4.60 2.76 -0.96
C PHE A 297 -6.13 2.69 -0.95
N TYR A 298 -6.75 3.75 -0.42
CA TYR A 298 -8.15 4.08 -0.56
C TYR A 298 -8.32 5.23 -1.55
N ILE A 299 -9.22 5.04 -2.51
CA ILE A 299 -9.56 6.06 -3.51
C ILE A 299 -11.07 6.24 -3.45
N HIS A 300 -11.50 7.34 -2.84
CA HIS A 300 -12.90 7.58 -2.47
C HIS A 300 -13.86 7.49 -3.68
N ASN A 301 -13.44 8.04 -4.81
CA ASN A 301 -14.24 8.10 -6.04
C ASN A 301 -14.11 6.86 -6.93
N CYS A 302 -13.37 5.83 -6.51
CA CYS A 302 -13.21 4.60 -7.29
C CYS A 302 -14.10 3.47 -6.71
N PRO A 303 -15.12 2.99 -7.46
CA PRO A 303 -16.00 1.93 -6.98
C PRO A 303 -15.27 0.64 -6.57
N LYS A 304 -14.18 0.29 -7.27
CA LYS A 304 -13.34 -0.88 -6.95
C LYS A 304 -12.59 -0.73 -5.63
N MET A 305 -12.33 0.49 -5.19
CA MET A 305 -11.57 0.76 -3.96
C MET A 305 -12.48 1.06 -2.77
N LYS A 306 -13.78 1.29 -3.02
CA LYS A 306 -14.74 1.72 -2.00
C LYS A 306 -14.97 0.66 -0.93
N TYR A 307 -14.91 -0.63 -1.26
CA TYR A 307 -15.13 -1.71 -0.29
C TYR A 307 -14.18 -1.67 0.90
N LYS A 308 -12.99 -1.05 0.76
CA LYS A 308 -12.00 -1.01 1.83
C LYS A 308 -12.53 -0.33 3.07
N VAL A 309 -13.42 0.66 2.97
CA VAL A 309 -13.99 1.35 4.15
C VAL A 309 -14.96 0.51 4.96
N ASP A 310 -15.42 -0.62 4.42
CA ASP A 310 -16.36 -1.53 5.10
C ASP A 310 -15.68 -2.35 6.22
N TYR A 311 -14.35 -2.30 6.32
CA TYR A 311 -13.60 -2.86 7.44
C TYR A 311 -13.40 -1.75 8.48
N SER A 312 -13.79 -2.00 9.73
CA SER A 312 -13.89 -0.94 10.74
C SER A 312 -13.45 -1.42 12.12
N PRO A 313 -12.81 -0.55 12.94
CA PRO A 313 -12.53 0.88 12.69
C PRO A 313 -11.31 1.10 11.78
N GLN A 314 -11.33 2.19 11.01
CA GLN A 314 -10.24 2.59 10.13
C GLN A 314 -9.75 4.00 10.38
N PHE A 315 -8.50 4.22 9.98
CA PHE A 315 -7.82 5.49 10.05
C PHE A 315 -7.27 5.83 8.67
N ILE A 316 -7.30 7.12 8.33
CA ILE A 316 -6.76 7.69 7.10
C ILE A 316 -5.53 8.53 7.45
N LEU A 317 -4.49 8.43 6.63
CA LEU A 317 -3.28 9.23 6.76
C LEU A 317 -3.47 10.57 6.04
N ASP A 318 -3.29 11.66 6.76
CA ASP A 318 -3.25 13.02 6.20
C ASP A 318 -1.95 13.19 5.38
N PRO A 319 -2.03 13.46 4.08
CA PRO A 319 -0.85 13.53 3.23
C PRO A 319 0.01 14.79 3.45
N ASN A 320 -0.51 15.82 4.14
CA ASN A 320 0.24 17.02 4.50
C ASN A 320 0.95 16.87 5.84
N SER A 321 0.22 16.47 6.89
CA SER A 321 0.79 16.41 8.24
C SER A 321 1.35 15.04 8.61
N LEU A 322 1.10 14.01 7.79
CA LEU A 322 1.46 12.61 8.07
C LEU A 322 0.84 12.08 9.38
N GLY A 323 -0.27 12.71 9.79
CA GLY A 323 -1.03 12.34 10.98
C GLY A 323 -2.16 11.36 10.63
N TRP A 324 -2.55 10.54 11.60
CA TRP A 324 -3.64 9.58 11.43
C TRP A 324 -4.94 10.12 12.03
N ASP A 325 -6.00 10.12 11.23
CA ASP A 325 -7.33 10.56 11.61
C ASP A 325 -8.35 9.43 11.43
N PRO A 326 -9.45 9.37 12.20
CA PRO A 326 -10.52 8.41 11.97
C PRO A 326 -11.13 8.54 10.56
N LEU A 327 -11.28 7.43 9.85
CA LEU A 327 -12.05 7.35 8.61
C LEU A 327 -13.51 7.02 8.94
N ASP A 328 -14.20 7.98 9.54
CA ASP A 328 -15.59 7.88 9.96
C ASP A 328 -16.54 8.61 8.99
N GLU A 329 -17.82 8.69 9.34
CA GLU A 329 -18.83 9.37 8.55
C GLU A 329 -18.53 10.87 8.34
N THR A 330 -17.89 11.54 9.31
CA THR A 330 -17.49 12.95 9.18
C THR A 330 -16.42 13.09 8.11
N THR A 331 -15.39 12.26 8.15
CA THR A 331 -14.30 12.24 7.17
C THR A 331 -14.82 11.85 5.78
N LEU A 332 -15.69 10.85 5.68
CA LEU A 332 -16.30 10.44 4.41
C LEU A 332 -17.13 11.56 3.77
N ASN A 333 -17.93 12.28 4.58
CA ASN A 333 -18.70 13.43 4.11
C ASN A 333 -17.80 14.58 3.59
N LEU A 334 -16.60 14.74 4.14
CA LEU A 334 -15.62 15.71 3.62
C LEU A 334 -15.04 15.25 2.29
N LEU A 335 -14.73 13.96 2.15
CA LEU A 335 -14.25 13.36 0.89
C LEU A 335 -15.31 13.43 -0.23
N ASP A 336 -16.59 13.32 0.10
CA ASP A 336 -17.68 13.48 -0.88
C ASP A 336 -17.72 14.90 -1.49
N ARG A 337 -17.27 15.91 -0.73
CA ARG A 337 -17.34 17.33 -1.11
C ARG A 337 -16.06 17.87 -1.71
N LYS A 338 -14.93 17.20 -1.55
CA LYS A 338 -13.61 17.73 -1.88
C LYS A 338 -12.84 16.78 -2.78
N PRO A 339 -12.25 17.26 -3.89
CA PRO A 339 -11.41 16.43 -4.74
C PRO A 339 -10.12 16.00 -4.03
N PHE A 340 -9.63 16.77 -3.06
CA PHE A 340 -8.49 16.46 -2.22
C PHE A 340 -8.80 16.89 -0.78
N LEU A 341 -8.37 16.10 0.20
CA LEU A 341 -8.61 16.31 1.62
C LEU A 341 -7.30 16.21 2.40
N SER A 342 -7.06 17.22 3.23
CA SER A 342 -6.09 17.19 4.31
C SER A 342 -6.79 17.73 5.56
N LEU A 343 -7.01 16.87 6.55
CA LEU A 343 -7.76 17.19 7.76
C LEU A 343 -7.01 18.19 8.65
N SER A 344 -5.68 18.18 8.61
CA SER A 344 -4.84 19.21 9.26
C SER A 344 -5.10 20.60 8.69
N ILE A 345 -5.21 20.74 7.37
CA ILE A 345 -5.58 22.00 6.72
C ILE A 345 -7.02 22.40 7.07
N GLU A 346 -7.96 21.44 7.12
CA GLU A 346 -9.34 21.72 7.51
C GLU A 346 -9.43 22.25 8.95
N ARG A 347 -8.68 21.66 9.89
CA ARG A 347 -8.60 22.13 11.28
C ARG A 347 -8.01 23.54 11.38
N GLN A 348 -6.95 23.83 10.62
CA GLN A 348 -6.35 25.17 10.59
C GLN A 348 -7.33 26.23 10.05
N LYS A 349 -8.06 25.91 8.98
CA LYS A 349 -9.11 26.80 8.43
C LYS A 349 -10.26 27.05 9.41
N ALA A 350 -10.69 26.02 10.13
CA ALA A 350 -11.71 26.18 11.16
C ALA A 350 -11.22 27.08 12.31
N SER A 351 -9.99 26.89 12.77
CA SER A 351 -9.41 27.71 13.85
C SER A 351 -9.22 29.19 13.49
N THR A 352 -8.90 29.47 12.22
CA THR A 352 -8.73 30.85 11.71
C THR A 352 -10.08 31.53 11.52
N ALA A 353 -11.08 30.83 10.99
CA ALA A 353 -12.45 31.33 10.91
C ALA A 353 -13.07 31.61 12.29
N ASP A 354 -12.82 30.76 13.28
CA ASP A 354 -13.24 31.00 14.67
C ASP A 354 -12.54 32.22 15.27
N SER A 355 -11.27 32.43 14.97
CA SER A 355 -10.50 33.60 15.43
C SER A 355 -10.95 34.91 14.78
N GLU A 356 -11.32 34.87 13.49
CA GLU A 356 -11.90 36.01 12.76
C GLU A 356 -13.36 36.30 13.18
N SER A 357 -14.12 35.27 13.57
CA SER A 357 -15.47 35.46 14.13
C SER A 357 -15.43 36.11 15.52
N ARG A 358 -14.43 35.78 16.35
CA ARG A 358 -14.26 36.37 17.69
C ARG A 358 -13.73 37.80 17.67
N THR A 359 -13.00 38.20 16.62
CA THR A 359 -12.55 39.60 16.45
C THR A 359 -13.64 40.49 15.84
N SER A 360 -14.65 39.91 15.18
CA SER A 360 -15.78 40.66 14.60
C SER A 360 -16.96 40.87 15.56
N GLU A 361 -17.00 40.21 16.72
CA GLU A 361 -18.00 40.46 17.78
C GLU A 361 -17.74 41.72 18.64
N HIS A 362 -16.67 42.48 18.36
CA HIS A 362 -16.38 43.76 19.03
C HIS A 362 -16.64 45.02 18.20
N GLN A 363 -17.30 44.92 17.05
CA GLN A 363 -17.84 46.07 16.32
C GLN A 363 -19.23 45.76 15.78
N GLY A 364 -20.26 46.08 16.56
CA GLY A 364 -21.64 46.16 16.06
C GLY A 364 -21.91 47.52 15.42
N CYS A 365 -22.58 47.53 14.25
CA CYS A 365 -23.88 48.19 14.04
C CYS A 365 -24.33 48.18 12.55
N ASN A 366 -25.53 47.63 12.32
CA ASN A 366 -26.56 47.89 11.29
C ASN A 366 -26.19 48.15 9.81
N THR A 367 -26.79 47.37 8.90
CA THR A 367 -27.87 47.85 8.01
C THR A 367 -28.56 46.71 7.21
N SER A 368 -29.89 46.71 7.31
CA SER A 368 -30.95 46.45 6.32
C SER A 368 -30.93 45.27 5.31
N LYS A 369 -31.98 44.45 5.41
CA LYS A 369 -32.47 43.40 4.49
C LYS A 369 -32.96 43.95 3.14
N VAL A 370 -32.74 43.17 2.06
CA VAL A 370 -33.69 42.99 0.92
C VAL A 370 -33.55 41.53 0.39
N PRO A 371 -34.65 40.80 0.08
CA PRO A 371 -34.59 39.38 -0.26
C PRO A 371 -34.54 39.14 -1.78
N ASN A 372 -33.93 38.04 -2.23
CA ASN A 372 -34.20 37.52 -3.57
C ASN A 372 -34.35 36.00 -3.61
N ARG A 373 -35.39 35.57 -4.35
CA ARG A 373 -35.86 34.20 -4.56
C ARG A 373 -35.09 33.55 -5.72
N GLY A 374 -34.84 32.24 -5.63
CA GLY A 374 -34.46 31.40 -6.77
C GLY A 374 -34.35 29.92 -6.36
N GLY A 375 -35.21 29.07 -6.90
CA GLY A 375 -35.46 27.69 -6.47
C GLY A 375 -34.45 26.62 -6.93
N PRO A 376 -34.69 25.34 -6.58
CA PRO A 376 -33.71 24.28 -6.67
C PRO A 376 -33.79 23.52 -8.00
N THR A 377 -32.64 23.30 -8.65
CA THR A 377 -32.52 22.39 -9.80
C THR A 377 -31.76 21.13 -9.42
N ARG A 378 -32.51 20.03 -9.37
CA ARG A 378 -32.05 18.64 -9.34
C ARG A 378 -31.72 18.19 -10.79
N PRO A 379 -30.73 17.30 -10.98
CA PRO A 379 -31.02 16.09 -11.75
C PRO A 379 -30.39 14.86 -11.06
N ARG A 380 -31.18 13.81 -10.76
CA ARG A 380 -31.68 12.71 -11.62
C ARG A 380 -30.63 11.63 -11.87
N ASN A 381 -30.91 10.50 -11.23
CA ASN A 381 -30.40 9.16 -11.47
C ASN A 381 -30.41 8.82 -12.96
N SER A 382 -29.28 8.30 -13.45
CA SER A 382 -29.21 7.51 -14.68
C SER A 382 -28.59 6.16 -14.37
N THR A 383 -29.44 5.14 -14.39
CA THR A 383 -29.11 3.73 -14.53
C THR A 383 -28.25 3.55 -15.79
N VAL A 384 -27.02 3.03 -15.66
CA VAL A 384 -26.25 2.56 -16.82
C VAL A 384 -25.62 1.20 -16.50
N THR A 385 -25.94 0.31 -17.43
CA THR A 385 -25.58 -1.09 -17.64
C THR A 385 -24.08 -1.33 -17.77
N GLY A 386 -23.69 -2.56 -17.44
CA GLY A 386 -22.31 -3.01 -17.32
C GLY A 386 -21.41 -2.78 -18.54
N GLY A 387 -20.16 -2.44 -18.24
CA GLY A 387 -19.08 -2.36 -19.22
C GLY A 387 -17.71 -2.24 -18.54
N ARG A 388 -16.87 -3.25 -18.80
CA ARG A 388 -15.39 -3.30 -18.83
C ARG A 388 -14.60 -2.46 -17.81
N ASN A 389 -14.02 -3.13 -16.82
CA ASN A 389 -13.29 -2.52 -15.72
C ASN A 389 -11.87 -3.13 -15.66
N ASN A 390 -10.89 -2.49 -16.30
CA ASN A 390 -9.47 -2.83 -16.14
C ASN A 390 -9.16 -2.80 -14.64
N GLY A 391 -8.70 -3.92 -14.11
CA GLY A 391 -8.12 -3.95 -12.78
C GLY A 391 -6.70 -3.42 -12.87
N GLU A 392 -6.33 -2.72 -11.81
CA GLU A 392 -5.04 -2.84 -11.10
C GLU A 392 -3.88 -3.45 -11.89
N GLU A 393 -3.46 -2.72 -12.90
CA GLU A 393 -2.06 -2.65 -13.26
C GLU A 393 -1.74 -1.17 -13.39
N GLN A 394 -0.84 -0.66 -12.54
CA GLN A 394 0.19 0.19 -13.12
C GLN A 394 1.00 -0.77 -13.99
N SER A 395 0.52 -1.03 -15.21
CA SER A 395 1.36 -1.59 -16.24
C SER A 395 2.55 -0.63 -16.28
N GLU A 396 3.76 -1.12 -16.00
CA GLU A 396 4.98 -0.33 -16.17
C GLU A 396 5.13 0.14 -17.64
N ASP A 397 4.29 -0.37 -18.56
CA ASP A 397 4.13 0.06 -19.94
C ASP A 397 3.02 1.12 -20.13
N GLY A 398 2.53 1.71 -19.05
CA GLY A 398 1.69 2.89 -19.08
C GLY A 398 2.52 4.11 -19.44
N ASN A 399 3.00 4.20 -20.68
CA ASN A 399 3.61 5.36 -21.35
C ASN A 399 3.73 6.57 -20.40
N GLU A 400 4.80 6.58 -19.61
CA GLU A 400 5.12 7.66 -18.66
C GLU A 400 5.59 8.86 -19.47
N ASP A 401 4.61 9.55 -20.06
CA ASP A 401 4.79 10.49 -21.18
C ASP A 401 5.44 11.83 -20.78
N GLY A 402 5.70 12.10 -19.49
CA GLY A 402 6.20 13.41 -19.04
C GLY A 402 7.06 13.40 -17.78
N ASP A 403 8.28 13.91 -17.90
CA ASP A 403 8.99 14.51 -16.78
C ASP A 403 8.23 15.79 -16.37
N SER A 404 7.71 15.82 -15.14
CA SER A 404 6.90 16.94 -14.65
C SER A 404 7.74 18.09 -14.07
N GLY A 405 9.06 18.02 -14.22
CA GLY A 405 10.00 19.01 -13.68
C GLY A 405 10.35 18.74 -12.22
N SER A 406 11.01 19.71 -11.59
CA SER A 406 11.45 19.61 -10.20
C SER A 406 10.28 19.36 -9.23
N LEU A 407 10.48 18.41 -8.31
CA LEU A 407 9.54 18.13 -7.22
C LEU A 407 9.24 19.38 -6.38
N PHE A 408 10.22 20.26 -6.17
CA PHE A 408 10.03 21.48 -5.37
C PHE A 408 9.01 22.46 -5.98
N LEU A 409 8.74 22.37 -7.29
CA LEU A 409 7.73 23.17 -7.98
C LEU A 409 6.34 22.51 -8.01
N SER A 410 6.22 21.26 -7.54
CA SER A 410 4.98 20.49 -7.59
C SER A 410 3.94 20.92 -6.54
N SER A 411 4.37 21.50 -5.42
CA SER A 411 3.53 21.68 -4.22
C SER A 411 2.88 20.37 -3.74
N MET A 412 3.54 19.23 -4.00
CA MET A 412 3.09 17.91 -3.57
C MET A 412 2.94 17.86 -2.04
N PRO A 413 1.82 17.32 -1.51
CA PRO A 413 1.57 17.27 -0.07
C PRO A 413 2.65 16.52 0.73
N GLY A 414 3.05 17.11 1.86
CA GLY A 414 3.94 16.48 2.85
C GLY A 414 5.40 16.34 2.39
N ILE A 415 5.82 17.15 1.41
CA ILE A 415 7.21 17.27 0.96
C ILE A 415 7.85 18.45 1.68
N THR A 416 9.07 18.27 2.19
CA THR A 416 9.86 19.38 2.76
C THR A 416 10.16 20.41 1.67
N CYS A 417 9.88 21.69 1.94
CA CYS A 417 10.04 22.72 0.93
C CYS A 417 11.51 23.04 0.64
N ALA A 418 11.81 23.65 -0.51
CA ALA A 418 13.18 23.94 -0.94
C ALA A 418 13.95 24.79 0.08
N SER A 419 13.33 25.82 0.68
CA SER A 419 13.98 26.69 1.67
C SER A 419 14.35 25.97 2.96
N ASP A 420 13.59 24.96 3.36
CA ASP A 420 13.93 24.13 4.51
C ASP A 420 15.02 23.12 4.13
N MET A 421 14.98 22.60 2.90
CA MET A 421 15.99 21.68 2.37
C MET A 421 17.37 22.32 2.20
N GLU A 422 17.47 23.63 1.95
CA GLU A 422 18.75 24.37 1.93
C GLU A 422 19.49 24.29 3.28
N GLN A 423 18.78 24.04 4.38
CA GLN A 423 19.35 23.91 5.73
C GLN A 423 19.70 22.47 6.09
N VAL A 424 19.32 21.50 5.25
CA VAL A 424 19.63 20.08 5.47
C VAL A 424 21.02 19.81 4.94
N ASP A 425 21.90 19.32 5.80
CA ASP A 425 23.21 18.81 5.38
C ASP A 425 22.99 17.57 4.49
N LEU A 426 23.43 17.66 3.23
CA LEU A 426 23.37 16.58 2.25
C LEU A 426 24.74 16.00 1.95
N ASP A 427 25.80 16.40 2.66
CA ASP A 427 27.18 16.07 2.30
C ASP A 427 27.55 14.64 2.70
N HIS A 428 26.99 14.17 3.80
CA HIS A 428 27.34 12.88 4.42
C HIS A 428 26.30 11.77 4.19
N ILE A 429 25.68 11.71 3.01
CA ILE A 429 24.79 10.61 2.63
C ILE A 429 25.63 9.48 2.01
N ALA A 430 25.42 8.25 2.47
CA ALA A 430 26.18 7.10 2.02
C ALA A 430 25.95 6.80 0.53
N LEU A 431 27.04 6.59 -0.21
CA LEU A 431 27.09 6.22 -1.62
C LEU A 431 27.75 4.86 -1.80
N LYS A 432 27.11 3.97 -2.58
CA LYS A 432 27.68 2.71 -3.02
C LYS A 432 28.04 2.81 -4.50
N VAL A 433 29.34 2.92 -4.79
CA VAL A 433 29.85 3.11 -6.17
C VAL A 433 30.30 1.79 -6.79
N PHE A 434 30.79 0.86 -5.98
CA PHE A 434 31.27 -0.46 -6.42
C PHE A 434 30.44 -1.59 -5.79
N PRO A 435 30.25 -2.73 -6.47
CA PRO A 435 29.53 -3.88 -5.91
C PRO A 435 30.17 -4.40 -4.62
N THR A 436 31.51 -4.35 -4.56
CA THR A 436 32.33 -4.69 -3.41
C THR A 436 33.33 -3.56 -3.18
N GLY A 437 33.44 -3.05 -1.96
CA GLY A 437 34.34 -1.94 -1.63
C GLY A 437 33.79 -1.07 -0.50
N PRO A 438 34.51 0.00 -0.11
CA PRO A 438 34.02 0.96 0.86
C PRO A 438 32.81 1.73 0.30
N LEU A 439 32.00 2.27 1.21
CA LEU A 439 31.03 3.31 0.89
C LEU A 439 31.76 4.67 0.83
N PHE A 440 31.22 5.55 -0.01
CA PHE A 440 31.64 6.94 -0.14
C PHE A 440 30.55 7.84 0.43
N GLU A 441 30.83 9.13 0.53
CA GLU A 441 29.83 10.14 0.89
C GLU A 441 29.48 10.99 -0.32
N THR A 442 28.32 11.61 -0.30
CA THR A 442 27.87 12.54 -1.36
C THR A 442 28.84 13.69 -1.60
N SER A 443 29.55 14.18 -0.58
CA SER A 443 30.63 15.16 -0.71
C SER A 443 31.84 14.67 -1.49
N ASP A 444 32.02 13.36 -1.66
CA ASP A 444 33.09 12.79 -2.48
C ASP A 444 32.80 12.93 -3.99
N LEU A 445 31.58 13.34 -4.37
CA LEU A 445 31.22 13.56 -5.77
C LEU A 445 31.87 14.83 -6.33
N LEU A 446 32.35 14.75 -7.56
CA LEU A 446 32.91 15.90 -8.28
C LEU A 446 31.88 17.03 -8.38
N ASP A 447 32.35 18.24 -8.13
CA ASP A 447 31.58 19.50 -8.17
C ASP A 447 30.42 19.58 -7.17
N TRP A 448 30.33 18.68 -6.16
CA TRP A 448 29.22 18.64 -5.19
C TRP A 448 28.98 19.98 -4.48
N ASP A 449 30.04 20.59 -3.97
CA ASP A 449 29.97 21.84 -3.20
C ASP A 449 29.54 23.03 -4.06
N SER A 450 29.89 23.01 -5.35
CA SER A 450 29.57 24.09 -6.28
C SER A 450 28.14 24.06 -6.81
N LYS A 451 27.42 22.95 -6.63
CA LYS A 451 26.05 22.76 -7.12
C LYS A 451 25.00 23.19 -6.10
N SER A 452 23.87 23.65 -6.62
CA SER A 452 22.66 23.96 -5.85
C SER A 452 21.65 22.82 -5.90
N ILE A 453 20.80 22.73 -4.88
CA ILE A 453 19.62 21.84 -4.89
C ILE A 453 18.57 22.29 -5.91
N MET A 454 18.67 23.52 -6.40
CA MET A 454 17.79 24.11 -7.42
C MET A 454 18.27 23.88 -8.85
N ASP A 455 19.50 23.36 -9.04
CA ASP A 455 20.09 23.09 -10.35
C ASP A 455 19.51 21.80 -10.94
N TRP A 456 18.21 21.82 -11.23
CA TRP A 456 17.51 20.69 -11.83
C TRP A 456 17.56 20.74 -13.36
N PRO A 457 17.92 19.64 -14.05
CA PRO A 457 18.30 18.34 -13.51
C PRO A 457 19.78 18.29 -13.07
N GLY A 458 20.06 17.73 -11.89
CA GLY A 458 21.41 17.59 -11.36
C GLY A 458 21.47 16.64 -10.16
N VAL A 459 22.62 16.00 -9.91
CA VAL A 459 22.74 14.96 -8.87
C VAL A 459 22.37 15.48 -7.48
N LYS A 460 22.84 16.68 -7.10
CA LYS A 460 22.52 17.29 -5.81
C LYS A 460 21.03 17.66 -5.70
N ALA A 461 20.43 18.16 -6.78
CA ALA A 461 18.99 18.38 -6.87
C ALA A 461 18.21 17.07 -6.70
N SER A 462 18.59 16.00 -7.40
CA SER A 462 17.94 14.68 -7.28
C SER A 462 18.05 14.08 -5.87
N VAL A 463 19.22 14.22 -5.22
CA VAL A 463 19.40 13.81 -3.83
C VAL A 463 18.51 14.65 -2.91
N ALA A 464 18.47 15.97 -3.09
CA ALA A 464 17.63 16.85 -2.29
C ALA A 464 16.14 16.52 -2.45
N GLU A 465 15.65 16.29 -3.67
CA GLU A 465 14.26 15.90 -3.94
C GLU A 465 13.92 14.55 -3.30
N LEU A 466 14.82 13.57 -3.37
CA LEU A 466 14.66 12.29 -2.71
C LEU A 466 14.56 12.46 -1.19
N ILE A 467 15.48 13.21 -0.58
CA ILE A 467 15.47 13.45 0.88
C ILE A 467 14.22 14.24 1.28
N ALA A 468 13.77 15.21 0.49
CA ALA A 468 12.53 15.93 0.73
C ALA A 468 11.29 15.01 0.67
N ALA A 469 11.29 14.04 -0.24
CA ALA A 469 10.21 13.07 -0.40
C ALA A 469 10.22 11.95 0.65
N LEU A 470 11.39 11.55 1.15
CA LEU A 470 11.51 10.59 2.26
C LEU A 470 11.24 11.25 3.61
N GLY A 471 11.74 12.48 3.76
CA GLY A 471 11.84 13.24 5.00
C GLY A 471 13.31 13.41 5.44
N PRO A 472 13.76 14.63 5.78
CA PRO A 472 15.15 14.92 6.16
C PRO A 472 15.69 14.09 7.32
N ASP A 473 14.82 13.68 8.24
CA ASP A 473 15.16 12.86 9.40
C ASP A 473 15.60 11.43 9.04
N LEU A 474 15.33 10.98 7.81
CA LEU A 474 15.72 9.65 7.32
C LEU A 474 17.05 9.64 6.54
N LYS A 475 17.69 10.80 6.31
CA LYS A 475 18.88 10.89 5.45
C LYS A 475 20.03 9.96 5.88
N GLY A 476 20.20 9.75 7.19
CA GLY A 476 21.26 8.89 7.74
C GLY A 476 20.98 7.39 7.67
N LEU A 477 19.77 7.01 7.23
CA LEU A 477 19.32 5.62 7.15
C LEU A 477 19.37 5.08 5.71
N ILE A 478 19.73 5.92 4.73
CA ILE A 478 19.73 5.55 3.33
C ILE A 478 21.15 5.41 2.77
N CYS A 479 21.26 4.54 1.78
CA CYS A 479 22.41 4.44 0.90
C CYS A 479 21.95 4.61 -0.54
N LEU A 480 22.71 5.39 -1.30
CA LEU A 480 22.48 5.64 -2.71
C LEU A 480 23.38 4.72 -3.54
N ASP A 481 22.77 3.77 -4.21
CA ASP A 481 23.42 2.78 -5.07
C ASP A 481 23.66 3.37 -6.47
N MET A 482 24.92 3.64 -6.79
CA MET A 482 25.36 4.10 -8.10
C MET A 482 26.02 2.97 -8.91
N THR A 483 25.94 1.72 -8.44
CA THR A 483 26.55 0.60 -9.15
C THR A 483 25.84 0.38 -10.49
N ARG A 484 26.61 0.30 -11.58
CA ARG A 484 26.05 -0.06 -12.89
C ARG A 484 25.82 -1.57 -12.90
N GLU A 485 24.56 -2.00 -12.95
CA GLU A 485 24.26 -3.37 -13.34
C GLU A 485 24.77 -3.57 -14.78
N LYS A 486 25.76 -4.46 -14.96
CA LYS A 486 26.03 -5.00 -16.30
C LYS A 486 24.78 -5.76 -16.70
N LYS A 487 24.07 -5.27 -17.73
CA LYS A 487 23.09 -6.11 -18.44
C LYS A 487 23.86 -7.33 -18.95
N VAL A 488 23.64 -8.48 -18.33
CA VAL A 488 24.11 -9.79 -18.80
C VAL A 488 23.24 -10.23 -19.96
#